data_AF-A0A9E1Y2Z1-F1
#
_entry.id   AF-A0A9E1Y2Z1-F1
#
_cell.length_a   1.000
_cell.length_b   1.000
_cell.length_c   1.000
_cell.angle_alpha   90.00
_cell.angle_beta   90.00
_cell.angle_gamma   90.00
#
_symmetry.space_group_name_H-M   'P 1'
#
loop_
_entity.id
_entity.type
_entity.pdbx_description
1 polymer ?
#
loop_
_entity_poly.entity_id
_entity_poly.type
_entity_poly.pdbx_seq_one_letter_code
_entity_poly.pdbx_strand_id
1 'polypeptide(L)'
;MIPHPALQADDFTPELSTDSLEQLSRPSLSYWQDAWIRLKKNTRAIISLYLIIGLALFTILGPFLWTKDPSAQDLDQISQAPA
;
A
#
# COMPACT_ATOMS: atom_id res chain seq x y z
N MET A 1 -11.24 40.76 42.12
CA MET A 1 -10.20 39.87 42.69
C MET A 1 -10.90 38.61 43.16
N ILE A 2 -10.82 37.50 42.41
CA ILE A 2 -11.46 36.23 42.83
C ILE A 2 -10.48 35.53 43.77
N PRO A 3 -10.83 35.24 45.03
CA PRO A 3 -9.97 34.50 45.93
C PRO A 3 -9.76 33.09 45.35
N HIS A 4 -8.51 32.69 45.16
CA HIS A 4 -8.19 31.31 44.82
C HIS A 4 -8.25 30.46 46.09
N PRO A 5 -8.88 29.28 46.06
CA PRO A 5 -8.86 28.37 47.20
C PRO A 5 -7.41 28.05 47.55
N ALA A 6 -7.10 28.03 48.85
CA ALA A 6 -5.78 27.62 49.33
C ALA A 6 -5.62 26.11 49.07
N LEU A 7 -4.47 25.72 48.49
CA LEU A 7 -4.14 24.32 48.21
C LEU A 7 -4.30 23.47 49.49
N GLN A 8 -5.14 22.44 49.43
CA GLN A 8 -5.42 21.56 50.56
C GLN A 8 -4.58 20.29 50.45
N ALA A 9 -4.26 19.65 51.58
CA ALA A 9 -3.43 18.44 51.59
C ALA A 9 -4.06 17.29 50.76
N ASP A 10 -5.38 17.28 50.66
CA ASP A 10 -6.14 16.31 49.87
C ASP A 10 -5.94 16.46 48.36
N ASP A 11 -5.54 17.63 47.87
CA ASP A 11 -5.21 17.89 46.45
C ASP A 11 -3.97 17.12 45.98
N PHE A 12 -3.19 16.58 46.92
CA PHE A 12 -1.99 15.80 46.66
C PHE A 12 -2.19 14.31 46.95
N THR A 13 -3.43 13.89 47.21
CA THR A 13 -3.72 12.46 47.31
C THR A 13 -3.46 11.82 45.94
N PRO A 14 -2.64 10.75 45.87
CA PRO A 14 -2.47 10.04 44.63
C PRO A 14 -3.83 9.45 44.27
N GLU A 15 -4.42 9.94 43.19
CA GLU A 15 -5.62 9.33 42.62
C GLU A 15 -5.25 7.87 42.33
N LEU A 16 -5.91 6.95 43.04
CA LEU A 16 -5.81 5.51 42.82
C LEU A 16 -5.99 5.31 41.32
N SER A 17 -4.87 5.06 40.65
CA SER A 17 -4.74 5.12 39.20
C SER A 17 -5.58 3.97 38.66
N THR A 18 -6.85 4.23 38.43
CA THR A 18 -7.85 3.23 38.07
C THR A 18 -7.66 2.93 36.61
N ASP A 19 -6.58 2.21 36.26
CA ASP A 19 -6.30 1.66 34.93
C ASP A 19 -6.55 2.61 33.74
N SER A 20 -6.61 3.90 34.00
CA SER A 20 -6.69 5.00 33.06
C SER A 20 -5.26 5.43 32.74
N LEU A 21 -4.39 4.43 32.56
CA LEU A 21 -3.36 4.51 31.55
C LEU A 21 -4.07 5.03 30.31
N GLU A 22 -3.88 6.31 30.08
CA GLU A 22 -3.77 6.92 28.78
C GLU A 22 -4.10 5.94 27.69
N GLN A 23 -5.24 6.21 27.08
CA GLN A 23 -5.71 5.67 25.84
C GLN A 23 -4.72 6.00 24.69
N LEU A 24 -3.45 5.63 24.86
CA LEU A 24 -2.49 5.19 23.84
C LEU A 24 -2.97 3.86 23.21
N SER A 25 -4.26 3.53 23.30
CA SER A 25 -4.91 2.48 22.54
C SER A 25 -5.07 2.85 21.06
N ARG A 26 -4.29 3.81 20.53
CA ARG A 26 -4.14 3.88 19.09
C ARG A 26 -3.27 2.67 18.76
N PRO A 27 -3.84 1.59 18.20
CA PRO A 27 -3.06 0.39 17.93
C PRO A 27 -1.80 0.84 17.17
N SER A 28 -0.63 0.42 17.66
CA SER A 28 0.63 0.67 16.98
C SER A 28 0.59 -0.07 15.65
N LEU A 29 0.01 0.61 14.66
CA LEU A 29 -0.16 0.06 13.34
C LEU A 29 1.24 -0.16 12.79
N SER A 30 1.52 -1.38 12.31
CA SER A 30 2.80 -1.66 11.68
C SER A 30 3.01 -0.66 10.55
N TYR A 31 4.24 -0.17 10.38
CA TYR A 31 4.60 0.71 9.27
C TYR A 31 4.08 0.16 7.92
N TRP A 32 4.12 -1.18 7.79
CA TRP A 32 3.65 -1.84 6.58
C TRP A 32 2.13 -1.79 6.40
N GLN A 33 1.38 -1.94 7.50
CA GLN A 33 -0.08 -1.77 7.48
C GLN A 33 -0.46 -0.32 7.16
N ASP A 34 0.26 0.66 7.71
CA ASP A 34 0.00 2.08 7.44
C ASP A 34 0.26 2.43 5.96
N ALA A 35 1.35 1.91 5.39
CA ALA A 35 1.63 2.03 3.96
C ALA A 35 0.53 1.42 3.08
N TRP A 36 0.01 0.23 3.45
CA TRP A 36 -1.07 -0.42 2.70
C TRP A 36 -2.38 0.37 2.74
N ILE A 37 -2.73 0.95 3.89
CA ILE A 37 -3.92 1.81 4.02
C ILE A 37 -3.79 3.06 3.15
N ARG A 38 -2.61 3.71 3.18
CA ARG A 38 -2.32 4.88 2.33
C ARG A 38 -2.39 4.56 0.85
N LEU A 39 -1.86 3.40 0.44
CA LEU A 39 -1.93 2.93 -0.93
C LEU A 39 -3.38 2.73 -1.38
N LYS A 40 -4.19 2.00 -0.59
CA LYS A 40 -5.62 1.76 -0.89
C LYS A 40 -6.47 3.03 -0.94
N LYS A 41 -6.14 4.05 -0.14
CA LYS A 41 -6.85 5.34 -0.13
C LYS A 41 -6.63 6.15 -1.41
N ASN A 42 -5.57 5.87 -2.17
CA ASN A 42 -5.21 6.62 -3.36
C ASN A 42 -5.61 5.86 -4.63
N THR A 43 -6.78 6.19 -5.18
CA THR A 43 -7.33 5.53 -6.37
C THR A 43 -6.35 5.53 -7.55
N ARG A 44 -5.61 6.63 -7.75
CA ARG A 44 -4.62 6.75 -8.84
C ARG A 44 -3.47 5.76 -8.66
N ALA A 45 -2.96 5.62 -7.44
CA ALA A 45 -1.88 4.68 -7.14
C ALA A 45 -2.33 3.21 -7.27
N ILE A 46 -3.58 2.90 -6.93
CA ILE A 46 -4.16 1.57 -7.14
C ILE A 46 -4.32 1.24 -8.63
N ILE A 47 -4.76 2.20 -9.44
CA ILE A 47 -4.84 2.01 -10.90
C ILE A 47 -3.45 1.71 -11.47
N SER A 48 -2.43 2.48 -11.10
CA SER A 48 -1.06 2.23 -11.56
C SER A 48 -0.53 0.87 -11.09
N LEU A 49 -0.86 0.47 -9.85
CA LEU A 49 -0.49 -0.85 -9.33
C LEU A 49 -1.12 -1.97 -10.16
N TYR A 50 -2.41 -1.86 -10.53
CA TYR A 50 -3.06 -2.85 -11.40
C TYR A 50 -2.45 -2.89 -12.81
N LEU A 51 -2.04 -1.76 -13.38
CA LEU A 51 -1.33 -1.75 -14.66
C LEU A 51 0.00 -2.51 -14.58
N ILE A 52 0.78 -2.30 -13.52
CA ILE A 52 2.04 -3.01 -13.30
C ILE A 52 1.81 -4.51 -13.13
N ILE A 53 0.83 -4.89 -12.29
CA ILE A 53 0.46 -6.30 -12.10
C ILE A 53 -0.03 -6.91 -13.41
N GLY A 54 -0.84 -6.19 -14.18
CA GLY A 54 -1.32 -6.62 -15.49
C GLY A 54 -0.20 -6.85 -16.48
N LEU A 55 0.81 -5.95 -16.53
CA LEU A 55 1.99 -6.12 -17.36
C LEU A 55 2.82 -7.33 -16.92
N ALA A 56 3.04 -7.51 -15.62
CA ALA A 56 3.76 -8.67 -15.09
C ALA A 56 3.03 -9.99 -15.40
N LEU A 57 1.70 -10.01 -15.28
CA LEU A 57 0.90 -11.15 -15.68
C LEU A 57 0.99 -11.37 -17.19
N PHE A 58 0.97 -10.32 -17.99
CA PHE A 58 1.09 -10.41 -19.44
C PHE A 58 2.44 -10.99 -19.87
N THR A 59 3.55 -10.63 -19.23
CA THR A 59 4.86 -11.21 -19.57
C THR A 59 5.00 -12.67 -19.14
N ILE A 60 4.34 -13.06 -18.03
CA ILE A 60 4.34 -14.45 -17.57
C ILE A 60 3.39 -15.31 -18.42
N LEU A 61 2.18 -14.83 -18.69
CA LEU A 61 1.13 -15.57 -19.39
C LEU A 61 1.24 -15.50 -20.92
N GLY A 62 1.81 -14.41 -21.45
CA GLY A 62 1.97 -14.17 -22.88
C GLY A 62 2.64 -15.32 -23.64
N PRO A 63 3.77 -15.87 -23.15
CA PRO A 63 4.41 -17.02 -23.79
C PRO A 63 3.55 -18.28 -23.84
N PHE A 64 2.62 -18.47 -22.88
CA PHE A 64 1.72 -19.64 -22.88
C PHE A 64 0.55 -19.49 -23.85
N LEU A 65 0.16 -18.25 -24.18
CA LEU A 65 -0.90 -17.95 -25.15
C LEU A 65 -0.38 -17.89 -26.58
N TRP A 66 0.91 -17.55 -26.75
CA TRP A 66 1.50 -17.32 -28.06
C TRP A 66 1.99 -18.63 -28.69
N THR A 67 1.38 -19.01 -29.82
CA THR A 67 1.62 -20.30 -30.50
C THR A 67 2.52 -20.20 -31.73
N LYS A 68 2.91 -18.98 -32.13
CA LYS A 68 3.73 -18.75 -33.32
C LYS A 68 5.16 -18.43 -32.93
N ASP A 69 6.13 -18.91 -33.67
CA ASP A 69 7.50 -18.49 -33.43
C ASP A 69 7.67 -17.02 -33.87
N PRO A 70 7.95 -16.07 -32.96
CA PRO A 70 8.12 -14.66 -33.30
C PRO A 70 9.42 -14.40 -34.09
N SER A 71 10.34 -15.37 -34.10
CA SER A 71 11.60 -15.30 -34.84
C SER A 71 11.57 -16.11 -36.14
N ALA A 72 10.43 -16.70 -36.50
CA ALA A 72 10.30 -17.42 -37.76
C ALA A 72 10.56 -16.48 -38.96
N GLN A 73 11.55 -16.84 -39.76
CA GLN A 73 11.91 -16.13 -40.99
C GLN A 73 11.81 -17.09 -42.18
N ASP A 74 11.08 -16.67 -43.21
CA ASP A 74 11.00 -17.38 -44.48
C ASP A 74 12.12 -16.88 -45.41
N LEU A 75 13.18 -17.67 -45.55
CA LEU A 75 14.34 -17.34 -46.39
C LEU A 75 14.04 -17.46 -47.89
N ASP A 76 12.99 -18.21 -48.26
CA ASP A 76 12.66 -18.47 -49.67
C ASP A 76 12.00 -17.27 -50.36
N GLN A 77 11.53 -16.29 -49.59
CA GLN A 77 10.95 -15.04 -50.10
C GLN A 77 11.97 -13.95 -50.41
N ILE A 78 13.22 -14.07 -49.95
CA ILE A 78 14.25 -13.02 -50.10
C ILE A 78 14.54 -12.70 -51.58
N SER A 79 14.42 -13.70 -52.46
CA SER A 79 14.77 -13.58 -53.88
C SER A 79 13.57 -13.34 -54.80
N GLN A 80 12.37 -13.15 -54.24
CA GLN A 80 11.17 -12.88 -55.04
C GLN A 80 11.07 -11.39 -55.35
N ALA A 81 10.83 -11.06 -56.62
CA ALA A 81 10.49 -9.70 -57.00
C ALA A 81 9.09 -9.34 -56.46
N PRO A 82 8.85 -8.08 -56.05
CA PRO A 82 7.52 -7.64 -55.63
C PRO A 82 6.51 -7.82 -56.77
N ALA A 83 5.29 -8.24 -56.42
CA ALA A 83 4.16 -8.40 -57.34
C ALA A 83 3.59 -7.06 -57.81
#